data_AF-A0A6C0JE36-F1
#
_entry.id   AF-A0A6C0JE36-F1
#
_cell.length_a   1.000
_cell.length_b   1.000
_cell.length_c   1.000
_cell.angle_alpha   90.00
_cell.angle_beta   90.00
_cell.angle_gamma   90.00
#
_symmetry.space_group_name_H-M   'P 1'
#
loop_
_entity.id
_entity.type
_entity.pdbx_description
1 polymer ?
#
loop_
_entity_poly.entity_id
_entity_poly.type
_entity_poly.pdbx_seq_one_letter_code
_entity_poly.pdbx_strand_id
1 'polypeptide(L)' 'MENQFPLKLQYNLEDEYRWCELEILNNDGSFQKPIKSIYKLDDLSDTFKARYLYSNETMLWIYINAKKEDVRIKPRW' A
#
# COMPACT_ATOMS: atom_id res chain seq x y z
N MET A 1 14.85 -6.37 21.63
CA MET A 1 14.36 -5.31 20.74
C MET A 1 13.72 -6.01 19.55
N GLU A 2 12.39 -5.99 19.44
CA GLU A 2 11.75 -6.46 18.20
C GLU A 2 12.15 -5.50 17.08
N ASN A 3 12.86 -6.01 16.08
CA ASN A 3 13.09 -5.27 14.84
C ASN A 3 11.74 -5.10 14.14
N GLN A 4 11.01 -4.03 14.48
CA GLN A 4 9.81 -3.63 13.76
C GLN A 4 10.24 -3.09 12.41
N PHE A 5 10.32 -3.98 11.42
CA PHE A 5 10.47 -3.56 10.04
C PHE A 5 9.11 -3.07 9.51
N PRO A 6 9.08 -2.07 8.63
CA PRO A 6 7.84 -1.61 8.02
C PRO A 6 7.12 -2.75 7.28
N LEU A 7 5.79 -2.81 7.43
CA LEU A 7 4.96 -3.79 6.75
C LEU A 7 4.95 -3.50 5.25
N LYS A 8 5.02 -4.57 4.46
CA LYS A 8 4.75 -4.49 3.02
C LYS A 8 3.26 -4.73 2.83
N LEU A 9 2.60 -3.84 2.10
CA LEU A 9 1.15 -3.92 1.86
C LEU A 9 0.86 -4.38 0.43
N GLN A 10 -0.32 -4.96 0.26
CA GLN A 10 -0.87 -5.27 -1.05
C GLN A 10 -2.31 -4.78 -1.16
N TYR A 11 -2.67 -4.34 -2.37
CA TYR A 11 -4.03 -3.93 -2.74
C TYR A 11 -4.69 -5.01 -3.60
N ASN A 12 -5.96 -5.29 -3.32
CA ASN A 12 -6.79 -6.23 -4.08
C ASN A 12 -7.33 -5.55 -5.33
N LEU A 13 -6.82 -5.94 -6.51
CA LEU A 13 -7.39 -5.53 -7.77
C LEU A 13 -8.43 -6.58 -8.19
N GLU A 14 -9.65 -6.43 -7.69
CA GLU A 14 -10.72 -7.44 -7.79
C GLU A 14 -11.03 -7.85 -9.23
N ASP A 15 -11.12 -6.88 -10.15
CA ASP A 15 -11.40 -7.12 -11.56
C ASP A 15 -10.38 -8.05 -12.23
N GLU A 16 -9.15 -8.10 -11.69
CA GLU A 16 -8.05 -8.91 -12.21
C GLU A 16 -7.64 -10.05 -11.26
N TYR A 17 -8.40 -10.27 -10.18
CA TYR A 17 -8.18 -11.33 -9.19
C TYR A 17 -6.74 -11.41 -8.68
N ARG A 18 -6.07 -10.27 -8.48
CA ARG A 18 -4.65 -10.24 -8.07
C ARG A 18 -4.33 -9.19 -7.00
N TRP A 19 -3.24 -9.46 -6.30
CA TRP A 19 -2.73 -8.60 -5.23
C TRP A 19 -1.50 -7.83 -5.68
N CYS A 20 -1.63 -6.52 -5.84
CA CYS A 20 -0.56 -5.63 -6.27
C CYS A 20 0.20 -5.06 -5.07
N GLU A 21 1.49 -4.76 -5.24
CA GLU A 21 2.25 -4.03 -4.21
C GLU A 21 1.64 -2.65 -3.98
N LEU A 22 1.49 -2.23 -2.72
CA LEU A 22 0.83 -1.00 -2.34
C LEU A 22 1.77 -0.09 -1.53
N GLU A 23 1.80 1.18 -1.91
CA GLU A 23 2.47 2.24 -1.19
C GLU A 23 1.48 3.31 -0.73
N ILE A 24 1.58 3.72 0.53
CA ILE A 24 0.68 4.73 1.11
C ILE A 24 1.31 6.09 0.97
N LEU A 25 0.52 7.08 0.56
CA LEU A 25 0.99 8.42 0.22
C LEU A 25 0.66 9.39 1.35
N ASN A 26 1.54 10.38 1.56
CA ASN A 26 1.23 11.48 2.46
C ASN A 26 0.02 12.29 1.95
N ASN A 27 -0.79 12.76 2.90
CA ASN A 27 -1.95 13.59 2.60
C ASN A 27 -1.59 15.07 2.34
N ASP A 28 -0.33 15.45 2.56
CA ASP A 28 0.21 16.81 2.45
C ASP A 28 0.42 17.29 1.00
N GLY A 29 0.00 16.52 0.00
CA GLY A 29 0.16 16.85 -1.41
C GLY A 29 1.57 16.57 -1.95
N SER A 30 2.50 16.11 -1.13
CA SER A 30 3.80 15.64 -1.58
C SER A 30 3.68 14.18 -2.06
N PHE A 31 3.31 14.01 -3.33
CA PHE A 31 3.24 12.70 -4.00
C PHE A 31 4.58 11.93 -4.09
N GLN A 32 5.65 12.44 -3.46
CA GLN A 32 7.02 11.99 -3.69
C GLN A 32 7.56 11.04 -2.61
N LYS A 33 6.91 10.89 -1.46
CA LYS A 33 7.43 10.01 -0.40
C LYS A 33 6.34 9.09 0.14
N PRO A 34 6.44 7.77 -0.08
CA PRO A 34 5.57 6.83 0.61
C PRO A 34 5.79 6.93 2.11
N ILE A 35 4.70 6.76 2.89
CA ILE A 35 4.75 6.68 4.34
C ILE A 35 5.62 5.48 4.71
N LYS A 36 6.81 5.76 5.23
CA LYS A 36 7.86 4.75 5.41
C LYS A 36 7.63 3.78 6.57
N SER A 37 6.56 3.98 7.35
CA SER A 37 6.47 3.45 8.72
C SER A 37 5.05 3.03 9.07
N ILE A 38 4.51 2.03 8.36
CA ILE A 38 3.26 1.38 8.77
C ILE A 38 3.62 0.08 9.48
N TYR A 39 3.25 0.02 10.75
CA TYR A 39 3.56 -1.12 11.62
C TYR A 39 2.30 -1.95 11.92
N LYS A 40 1.10 -1.38 11.76
CA LYS A 40 -0.19 -2.07 11.87
C LYS A 40 -1.20 -1.50 10.86
N LEU A 41 -2.14 -2.33 10.39
CA LEU A 41 -3.22 -1.87 9.53
C LEU A 41 -4.16 -0.91 10.27
N ASP A 42 -4.30 -1.05 11.58
CA ASP A 42 -5.16 -0.21 12.41
C ASP A 42 -4.73 1.26 12.42
N ASP A 43 -3.47 1.55 12.14
CA ASP A 43 -2.93 2.91 12.05
C ASP A 43 -3.45 3.68 10.82
N LEU A 44 -4.08 2.98 9.87
CA LEU A 44 -4.64 3.58 8.67
C LEU A 44 -6.07 4.09 8.90
N SER A 45 -6.42 5.20 8.28
CA SER A 45 -7.81 5.63 8.14
C SER A 45 -8.61 4.61 7.34
N ASP A 46 -9.94 4.65 7.42
CA ASP A 46 -10.81 3.76 6.63
C ASP A 46 -10.58 3.92 5.12
N THR A 47 -10.32 5.15 4.67
CA THR A 47 -9.89 5.48 3.31
C THR A 47 -8.61 6.31 3.35
N PHE A 48 -7.66 6.03 2.46
CA PHE A 48 -6.40 6.76 2.38
C PHE A 48 -5.85 6.80 0.95
N LYS A 49 -5.02 7.81 0.69
CA LYS A 49 -4.33 7.95 -0.60
C LYS A 49 -3.21 6.93 -0.69
N ALA A 50 -3.19 6.19 -1.79
CA ALA A 50 -2.19 5.18 -2.05
C ALA A 50 -1.87 5.11 -3.54
N ARG A 51 -0.84 4.32 -3.87
CA ARG A 51 -0.59 3.86 -5.23
C ARG A 51 -0.25 2.37 -5.22
N TYR A 52 -0.73 1.64 -6.20
CA TYR A 52 -0.37 0.24 -6.38
C TYR A 52 0.45 0.03 -7.65
N LEU A 53 1.34 -0.95 -7.62
CA LEU A 53 2.16 -1.32 -8.77
C LEU A 53 1.37 -2.24 -9.69
N TYR A 54 0.89 -1.69 -10.80
CA TYR A 54 0.11 -2.43 -11.79
C TYR A 54 0.97 -3.43 -12.57
N SER A 55 2.19 -3.03 -12.95
CA SER A 55 3.13 -3.89 -13.66
C SER A 55 4.56 -3.64 -13.19
N ASN A 56 5.23 -4.72 -12.78
CA ASN A 56 6.67 -4.70 -12.46
C ASN A 56 7.52 -4.51 -13.72
N GLU A 57 7.06 -4.94 -14.89
CA GLU A 57 7.83 -4.84 -16.14
C GLU A 57 7.93 -3.40 -16.62
N THR A 58 6.84 -2.64 -16.53
CA THR A 58 6.78 -1.25 -16.98
C THR A 58 6.95 -0.25 -15.84
N MET A 59 7.06 -0.72 -14.59
CA MET A 59 7.06 0.11 -13.38
C MET A 59 5.85 1.05 -13.31
N LEU A 60 4.69 0.62 -13.81
CA LEU A 60 3.48 1.43 -13.86
C LEU A 60 2.79 1.47 -12.50
N TRP A 61 2.73 2.66 -11.91
CA TRP A 61 2.02 2.93 -10.66
C TRP A 61 0.68 3.62 -10.92
N ILE A 62 -0.38 3.13 -10.29
CA ILE A 62 -1.73 3.71 -10.38
C ILE A 62 -2.12 4.31 -9.03
N TYR A 63 -2.54 5.57 -9.06
CA TYR A 63 -2.97 6.32 -7.87
C TYR A 63 -4.43 6.04 -7.56
N ILE A 64 -4.72 5.75 -6.29
CA ILE A 64 -6.07 5.43 -5.82
C ILE A 64 -6.35 6.06 -4.45
N ASN A 65 -7.64 6.19 -4.14
CA ASN A 65 -8.10 6.30 -2.77
C ASN A 65 -8.49 4.89 -2.31
N ALA A 66 -7.58 4.21 -1.62
CA ALA A 66 -7.77 2.83 -1.19
C ALA A 66 -8.63 2.78 0.07
N LYS A 67 -9.47 1.75 0.18
CA LYS A 67 -10.12 1.42 1.45
C LYS A 67 -9.27 0.42 2.21
N LYS A 68 -9.33 0.47 3.54
CA LYS A 68 -8.63 -0.49 4.42
C LYS A 68 -9.05 -1.95 4.15
N GLU A 69 -10.31 -2.19 3.80
CA GLU A 69 -10.86 -3.52 3.51
C GLU A 69 -10.23 -4.20 2.28
N ASP A 70 -9.74 -3.41 1.31
CA ASP A 70 -9.14 -3.90 0.07
C ASP A 70 -7.63 -4.19 0.22
N VAL A 71 -7.09 -4.07 1.44
CA VAL A 71 -5.66 -4.09 1.70
C VAL A 71 -5.29 -5.21 2.65
N ARG A 72 -4.17 -5.86 2.36
CA ARG A 72 -3.59 -6.87 3.24
C ARG A 72 -2.10 -6.65 3.45
N ILE A 73 -1.59 -7.28 4.51
CA ILE A 73 -0.15 -7.39 4.74
C ILE A 73 0.39 -8.50 3.84
N LYS A 74 1.47 -8.21 3.08
CA LYS A 74 2.22 -9.21 2.34
C LYS A 74 2.94 -10.13 3.34
N PRO A 75 2.67 -11.45 3.36
CA PRO A 75 3.39 -12.37 4.23
C PRO A 75 4.88 -12.37 3.90
N ARG A 76 5.74 -12.34 4.94
CA ARG A 76 7.18 -12.56 4.79
C ARG A 76 7.43 -14.05 4.83
N TRP A 77 8.12 -14.56 3.82
CA TRP A 77 8.60 -15.94 3.74
C TRP A 77 10.05 -15.96 4.20
#